data_AF-A0A510L9S7-F1
#
_entry.id   AF-A0A510L9S7-F1
#
_cell.length_a   1.000
_cell.length_b   1.000
_cell.length_c   1.000
_cell.angle_alpha   90.00
_cell.angle_beta   90.00
_cell.angle_gamma   90.00
#
_symmetry.space_group_name_H-M   'P 1'
#
loop_
_entity.id
_entity.type
_entity.pdbx_description
1 polymer ?
#
loop_
_entity_poly.entity_id
_entity_poly.type
_entity_poly.pdbx_seq_one_letter_code
_entity_poly.pdbx_strand_id
1 'polypeptide(L)'
;MKKMTISLLLLILVSCKPKNSQIVIEALEKMYQNKQNIEEFCEENRYSLLISYFKNNKKYSKKISLSKIGNGIWEGEYQVNEKITKIKYKNGIFYDLENKKIKELENFKLFFQTNTIKKNEIKILSEVDKKDSMFSALFGEYKDKNSISNYISQFEIKENFEKIKIYSQNRGGTMGEIEFIDSKSKTKIVETCGYVY
;
A
#
# COMPACT_ATOMS: atom_id res chain seq x y z
N MET A 1 10.18 27.91 -42.32
CA MET A 1 9.57 26.57 -42.20
C MET A 1 10.17 25.68 -41.10
N LYS A 2 11.50 25.59 -40.90
CA LYS A 2 12.11 24.74 -39.84
C LYS A 2 11.69 25.06 -38.38
N LYS A 3 11.38 26.32 -38.04
CA LYS A 3 10.97 26.70 -36.67
C LYS A 3 9.55 26.25 -36.30
N MET A 4 8.64 26.17 -37.28
CA MET A 4 7.26 25.72 -37.07
C MET A 4 7.19 24.22 -36.78
N THR A 5 7.97 23.42 -37.51
CA THR A 5 8.07 21.97 -37.28
C THR A 5 8.66 21.62 -35.92
N ILE A 6 9.64 22.40 -35.42
CA ILE A 6 10.23 22.21 -34.09
C ILE A 6 9.21 22.56 -32.98
N SER A 7 8.45 23.66 -33.11
CA SER A 7 7.41 24.01 -32.13
C SER A 7 6.27 22.99 -32.09
N LEU A 8 5.87 22.47 -33.25
CA LEU A 8 4.83 21.43 -33.32
C LEU A 8 5.31 20.10 -32.71
N LEU A 9 6.57 19.71 -32.95
CA LEU A 9 7.18 18.54 -32.30
C LEU A 9 7.24 18.70 -30.78
N LEU A 10 7.63 19.87 -30.29
CA LEU A 10 7.65 20.18 -28.85
C LEU A 10 6.25 20.11 -28.23
N LEU A 11 5.21 20.62 -28.92
CA LEU A 11 3.82 20.51 -28.46
C LEU A 11 3.34 19.05 -28.41
N ILE A 12 3.70 18.23 -29.39
CA ILE A 12 3.37 16.79 -29.41
C ILE A 12 4.12 16.06 -28.27
N LEU A 13 5.40 16.38 -28.05
CA LEU A 13 6.20 15.78 -26.97
C LEU A 13 5.70 16.17 -25.57
N VAL A 14 5.21 17.40 -25.39
CA VAL A 14 4.64 17.87 -24.11
C VAL A 14 3.25 17.26 -23.87
N SER A 15 2.47 17.01 -24.92
CA SER A 15 1.15 16.35 -24.82
C SER A 15 1.20 14.82 -24.72
N CYS A 16 2.34 14.20 -25.00
CA CYS A 16 2.58 12.75 -24.83
C CYS A 16 3.04 12.33 -23.43
N LYS A 17 3.18 13.25 -22.45
CA LYS A 17 3.54 12.84 -21.09
C LYS A 17 2.38 12.09 -20.43
N PRO A 18 2.62 10.89 -19.85
CA PRO A 18 1.57 10.17 -19.15
C PRO A 18 1.06 11.00 -17.97
N LYS A 19 -0.25 10.95 -17.75
CA LYS A 19 -0.91 11.60 -16.62
C LYS A 19 -0.30 11.13 -15.30
N ASN A 20 -0.23 11.99 -14.29
CA ASN A 20 0.30 11.65 -12.96
C ASN A 20 -0.37 10.40 -12.35
N SER A 21 -1.69 10.29 -12.51
CA SER A 21 -2.47 9.13 -12.07
C SER A 21 -2.10 7.84 -12.82
N GLN A 22 -1.72 7.94 -14.09
CA GLN A 22 -1.28 6.82 -14.93
C GLN A 22 0.10 6.29 -14.49
N ILE A 23 1.02 7.18 -14.13
CA ILE A 23 2.32 6.82 -13.58
C ILE A 23 2.14 6.06 -12.25
N VAL A 24 1.27 6.57 -11.37
CA VAL A 24 1.05 5.96 -10.04
C VAL A 24 0.37 4.60 -10.15
N ILE A 25 -0.64 4.43 -11.02
CA ILE A 25 -1.34 3.15 -11.16
C ILE A 25 -0.45 2.06 -11.79
N GLU A 26 0.43 2.42 -12.72
CA GLU A 26 1.42 1.48 -13.28
C GLU A 26 2.44 1.06 -12.22
N ALA A 27 2.89 2.00 -11.38
CA ALA A 27 3.78 1.71 -10.27
C ALA A 27 3.11 0.81 -9.22
N LEU A 28 1.83 1.05 -8.90
CA LEU A 28 1.00 0.17 -8.04
C LEU A 28 0.97 -1.25 -8.59
N GLU A 29 0.59 -1.41 -9.85
CA GLU A 29 0.47 -2.71 -10.50
C GLU A 29 1.79 -3.47 -10.45
N LYS A 30 2.90 -2.83 -10.82
CA LYS A 30 4.24 -3.42 -10.75
C LYS A 30 4.65 -3.81 -9.32
N MET A 31 4.35 -2.97 -8.33
CA MET A 31 4.75 -3.21 -6.94
C MET A 31 4.00 -4.39 -6.32
N TYR A 32 2.73 -4.59 -6.68
CA TYR A 32 1.89 -5.68 -6.15
C TYR A 32 1.86 -6.92 -7.06
N GLN A 33 2.58 -6.91 -8.18
CA GLN A 33 2.66 -8.06 -9.08
C GLN A 33 3.68 -9.08 -8.57
N ASN A 34 3.19 -10.28 -8.21
CA ASN A 34 3.98 -11.49 -7.93
C ASN A 34 5.01 -11.36 -6.77
N LYS A 35 4.78 -10.49 -5.79
CA LYS A 35 5.68 -10.35 -4.64
C LYS A 35 5.42 -11.42 -3.59
N GLN A 36 6.43 -12.23 -3.30
CA GLN A 36 6.32 -13.33 -2.35
C GLN A 36 6.83 -12.96 -0.96
N ASN A 37 7.85 -12.11 -0.92
CA ASN A 37 8.52 -11.71 0.32
C ASN A 37 8.73 -10.20 0.41
N ILE A 38 9.04 -9.75 1.62
CA ILE A 38 9.18 -8.32 1.93
C ILE A 38 10.39 -7.69 1.24
N GLU A 39 11.41 -8.46 0.85
CA GLU A 39 12.57 -7.91 0.14
C GLU A 39 12.25 -7.60 -1.32
N GLU A 40 11.42 -8.43 -1.95
CA GLU A 40 10.91 -8.18 -3.30
C GLU A 40 9.89 -7.05 -3.35
N PHE A 41 9.11 -6.88 -2.28
CA PHE A 41 8.09 -5.85 -2.17
C PHE A 41 8.68 -4.50 -1.72
N CYS A 42 9.58 -4.54 -0.74
CA CYS A 42 10.20 -3.38 -0.13
C CYS A 42 11.71 -3.47 -0.22
N GLU A 43 12.24 -2.96 -1.34
CA GLU A 43 13.68 -2.82 -1.58
C GLU A 43 14.34 -1.90 -0.52
N GLU A 44 13.56 -1.01 0.06
CA GLU A 44 14.00 -0.07 1.08
C GLU A 44 14.18 -0.69 2.47
N ASN A 45 14.56 0.14 3.43
CA ASN A 45 14.90 -0.32 4.78
C ASN A 45 13.75 -0.25 5.78
N ARG A 46 12.54 0.24 5.42
CA ARG A 46 11.39 0.28 6.32
C ARG A 46 10.07 -0.09 5.64
N TYR A 47 9.33 -0.95 6.33
CA TYR A 47 8.00 -1.38 5.98
C TYR A 47 7.04 -1.02 7.12
N SER A 48 5.84 -0.57 6.78
CA SER A 48 4.78 -0.37 7.76
C SER A 48 3.43 -0.78 7.18
N LEU A 49 2.62 -1.41 8.02
CA LEU A 49 1.24 -1.76 7.75
C LEU A 49 0.38 -1.32 8.94
N LEU A 50 -0.57 -0.44 8.69
CA LEU A 50 -1.59 -0.03 9.64
C LEU A 50 -2.95 -0.53 9.14
N ILE A 51 -3.68 -1.18 10.03
CA ILE A 51 -5.08 -1.54 9.83
C ILE A 51 -5.86 -0.92 10.98
N SER A 52 -6.95 -0.23 10.67
CA SER A 52 -7.90 0.26 11.64
C SER A 52 -9.32 0.03 11.16
N TYR A 53 -10.19 -0.39 12.06
CA TYR A 53 -11.56 -0.78 11.73
C TYR A 53 -12.46 -0.60 12.95
N PHE A 54 -13.77 -0.66 12.73
CA PHE A 54 -14.75 -0.65 13.80
C PHE A 54 -15.41 -2.02 13.95
N LYS A 55 -15.48 -2.53 15.18
CA LYS A 55 -16.25 -3.72 15.55
C LYS A 55 -17.11 -3.36 16.75
N ASN A 56 -18.43 -3.55 16.65
CA ASN A 56 -19.40 -3.20 17.70
C ASN A 56 -19.24 -1.74 18.20
N ASN A 57 -19.13 -0.77 17.28
CA ASN A 57 -18.89 0.65 17.56
C ASN A 57 -17.58 0.99 18.31
N LYS A 58 -16.70 0.01 18.53
CA LYS A 58 -15.37 0.23 19.10
C LYS A 58 -14.33 0.24 17.99
N LYS A 59 -13.43 1.21 18.03
CA LYS A 59 -12.28 1.30 17.12
C LYS A 59 -11.21 0.32 17.55
N TYR A 60 -10.69 -0.43 16.59
CA TYR A 60 -9.54 -1.31 16.75
C TYR A 60 -8.44 -0.85 15.80
N SER A 61 -7.19 -0.97 16.22
CA SER A 61 -6.03 -0.80 15.33
C SER A 61 -5.01 -1.92 15.52
N LYS A 62 -4.40 -2.31 14.40
CA LYS A 62 -3.23 -3.18 14.35
C LYS A 62 -2.17 -2.47 13.51
N LYS A 63 -0.94 -2.39 13.99
CA LYS A 63 0.18 -1.80 13.27
C LYS A 63 1.37 -2.74 13.31
N ILE A 64 1.99 -2.98 12.16
CA ILE A 64 3.30 -3.63 12.03
C ILE A 64 4.25 -2.58 11.49
N SER A 65 5.37 -2.36 12.18
CA SER A 65 6.47 -1.51 11.69
C SER A 65 7.73 -2.36 11.70
N LEU A 66 8.44 -2.44 10.59
CA LEU A 66 9.62 -3.28 10.41
C LEU A 66 10.74 -2.44 9.79
N SER A 67 11.95 -2.61 10.31
CA SER A 67 13.19 -2.07 9.76
C SER A 67 14.09 -3.22 9.32
N LYS A 68 14.70 -3.11 8.15
CA LYS A 68 15.66 -4.08 7.63
C LYS A 68 16.96 -3.97 8.45
N ILE A 69 17.38 -5.07 9.04
CA ILE A 69 18.62 -5.14 9.83
C ILE A 69 19.69 -6.05 9.20
N GLY A 70 19.31 -6.82 8.17
CA GLY A 70 20.21 -7.70 7.43
C GLY A 70 19.48 -8.40 6.28
N ASN A 71 20.20 -9.25 5.57
CA ASN A 71 19.62 -10.03 4.45
C ASN A 71 18.51 -10.95 4.97
N GLY A 72 17.28 -10.71 4.52
CA GLY A 72 16.09 -11.47 4.87
C GLY A 72 15.61 -11.32 6.32
N ILE A 73 16.20 -10.39 7.10
CA ILE A 73 15.89 -10.21 8.52
C ILE A 73 15.43 -8.77 8.78
N TRP A 74 14.22 -8.68 9.35
CA TRP A 74 13.58 -7.44 9.71
C TRP A 74 13.20 -7.46 11.18
N GLU A 75 13.34 -6.34 11.86
CA GLU A 75 12.94 -6.17 13.26
C GLU A 75 12.03 -4.96 13.43
N GLY A 76 11.16 -5.01 14.43
CA GLY A 76 10.38 -3.84 14.80
C GLY A 76 9.27 -4.20 15.75
N GLU A 77 8.08 -3.69 15.48
CA GLU A 77 6.98 -3.66 16.45
C GLU A 77 5.67 -4.12 15.84
N TYR A 78 4.97 -4.98 16.58
CA TYR A 78 3.57 -5.30 16.40
C TYR A 78 2.76 -4.61 17.50
N GLN A 79 1.87 -3.71 17.11
CA GLN A 79 1.01 -2.96 18.00
C GLN A 79 -0.45 -3.36 17.78
N VAL A 80 -1.15 -3.67 18.87
CA VAL A 80 -2.61 -3.88 18.89
C VAL A 80 -3.21 -2.87 19.86
N ASN A 81 -3.94 -1.89 19.33
CA ASN A 81 -4.36 -0.69 20.05
C ASN A 81 -3.16 -0.01 20.74
N GLU A 82 -3.06 -0.08 22.07
CA GLU A 82 -1.97 0.52 22.85
C GLU A 82 -0.86 -0.48 23.21
N LYS A 83 -1.10 -1.79 23.04
CA LYS A 83 -0.13 -2.83 23.41
C LYS A 83 0.89 -3.00 22.30
N ILE A 84 2.18 -2.83 22.63
CA ILE A 84 3.31 -2.99 21.72
C ILE A 84 4.07 -4.26 22.06
N THR A 85 4.43 -5.03 21.04
CA THR A 85 5.26 -6.25 21.13
C THR A 85 6.42 -6.10 20.14
N LYS A 86 7.65 -6.34 20.59
CA LYS A 86 8.81 -6.37 19.70
C LYS A 86 8.82 -7.68 18.91
N ILE A 87 9.07 -7.58 17.61
CA ILE A 87 8.97 -8.71 16.67
C ILE A 87 10.18 -8.78 15.76
N LYS A 88 10.46 -9.97 15.26
CA LYS A 88 11.32 -10.24 14.10
C LYS A 88 10.48 -10.83 12.98
N TYR A 89 10.80 -10.48 11.75
CA TYR A 89 10.19 -11.05 10.55
C TYR A 89 11.27 -11.65 9.67
N LYS A 90 11.16 -12.95 9.42
CA LYS A 90 12.12 -13.74 8.62
C LYS A 90 11.37 -14.79 7.82
N ASN A 91 11.65 -14.87 6.53
CA ASN A 91 11.09 -15.88 5.61
C ASN A 91 9.55 -15.98 5.67
N GLY A 92 8.85 -14.85 5.75
CA GLY A 92 7.38 -14.87 5.78
C GLY A 92 6.76 -15.17 7.15
N ILE A 93 7.55 -15.27 8.21
CA ILE A 93 7.10 -15.68 9.55
C ILE A 93 7.50 -14.63 10.59
N PHE A 94 6.59 -14.39 11.54
CA PHE A 94 6.79 -13.50 12.69
C PHE A 94 7.26 -14.27 13.93
N TYR A 95 8.29 -13.73 14.58
CA TYR A 95 8.87 -14.24 15.80
C TYR A 95 8.97 -13.15 16.86
N ASP A 96 9.04 -13.53 18.14
CA ASP A 96 9.48 -12.63 19.20
C ASP A 96 11.01 -12.48 19.21
N LEU A 97 11.55 -11.72 20.17
CA LEU A 97 12.99 -11.51 20.29
C LEU A 97 13.78 -12.77 20.67
N GLU A 98 13.13 -13.74 21.32
CA GLU A 98 13.67 -15.07 21.67
C GLU A 98 13.56 -16.08 20.51
N ASN A 99 13.09 -15.64 19.33
CA ASN A 99 12.86 -16.45 18.13
C ASN A 99 11.74 -17.49 18.27
N LYS A 100 10.76 -17.29 19.17
CA LYS A 100 9.54 -18.09 19.24
C LYS A 100 8.51 -17.51 18.27
N LYS A 101 7.81 -18.37 17.54
CA LYS A 101 6.72 -17.95 16.64
C LYS A 101 5.62 -17.23 17.42
N ILE A 102 5.14 -16.11 16.90
CA ILE A 102 4.04 -15.36 17.52
C ILE A 102 2.72 -15.99 17.07
N LYS A 103 2.02 -16.67 17.99
CA LYS A 103 0.77 -17.40 17.70
C LYS A 103 -0.31 -16.55 17.01
N GLU A 104 -0.47 -15.29 17.41
CA GLU A 104 -1.45 -14.37 16.79
C GLU A 104 -1.10 -14.04 15.33
N LEU A 105 0.19 -14.09 14.97
CA LEU A 105 0.70 -13.74 13.65
C LEU A 105 1.06 -14.96 12.80
N GLU A 106 0.85 -16.18 13.29
CA GLU A 106 1.29 -17.41 12.62
C GLU A 106 0.68 -17.57 11.22
N ASN A 107 -0.61 -17.22 11.08
CA ASN A 107 -1.34 -17.26 9.82
C ASN A 107 -1.51 -15.87 9.18
N PHE A 108 -0.92 -14.84 9.79
CA PHE A 108 -1.06 -13.48 9.29
C PHE A 108 -0.23 -13.29 8.02
N LYS A 109 -0.88 -12.83 6.95
CA LYS A 109 -0.22 -12.47 5.71
C LYS A 109 -0.27 -10.95 5.52
N LEU A 110 0.85 -10.38 5.08
CA LEU A 110 0.93 -8.96 4.74
C LEU A 110 0.10 -8.65 3.48
N PHE A 111 -0.31 -7.41 3.27
CA PHE A 111 -1.25 -7.06 2.20
C PHE A 111 -0.67 -7.39 0.83
N PHE A 112 0.61 -7.05 0.60
CA PHE A 112 1.31 -7.39 -0.64
C PHE A 112 1.41 -8.89 -0.94
N GLN A 113 1.32 -9.76 0.08
CA GLN A 113 1.42 -11.21 -0.10
C GLN A 113 0.11 -11.86 -0.54
N THR A 114 -1.00 -11.12 -0.47
CA THR A 114 -2.34 -11.68 -0.63
C THR A 114 -3.12 -11.06 -1.79
N ASN A 115 -2.71 -9.88 -2.26
CA ASN A 115 -3.42 -9.18 -3.32
C ASN A 115 -2.48 -8.72 -4.42
N THR A 116 -3.00 -8.81 -5.63
CA THR A 116 -2.45 -8.15 -6.81
C THR A 116 -3.33 -6.95 -7.13
N ILE A 117 -2.73 -5.83 -7.51
CA ILE A 117 -3.47 -4.66 -7.96
C ILE A 117 -3.38 -4.61 -9.48
N LYS A 118 -4.52 -4.57 -10.17
CA LYS A 118 -4.54 -4.42 -11.63
C LYS A 118 -5.09 -3.07 -12.03
N LYS A 119 -4.47 -2.43 -13.01
CA LYS A 119 -4.90 -1.12 -13.50
C LYS A 119 -6.36 -1.15 -13.97
N ASN A 120 -6.78 -2.22 -14.64
CA ASN A 120 -8.13 -2.36 -15.18
C ASN A 120 -9.22 -2.52 -14.11
N GLU A 121 -8.86 -2.83 -12.86
CA GLU A 121 -9.80 -2.97 -11.73
C GLU A 121 -10.06 -1.64 -11.02
N ILE A 122 -9.26 -0.60 -11.31
CA ILE A 122 -9.37 0.71 -10.66
C ILE A 122 -9.98 1.73 -11.62
N LYS A 123 -10.96 2.48 -11.13
CA LYS A 123 -11.47 3.69 -11.76
C LYS A 123 -10.78 4.90 -11.14
N ILE A 124 -10.06 5.66 -11.95
CA ILE A 124 -9.42 6.91 -11.52
C ILE A 124 -10.52 7.96 -11.30
N LEU A 125 -10.58 8.55 -10.10
CA LEU A 125 -11.57 9.55 -9.74
C LEU A 125 -11.03 10.97 -9.86
N SER A 126 -9.75 11.18 -9.55
CA SER A 126 -9.10 12.49 -9.65
C SER A 126 -7.62 12.35 -9.95
N GLU A 127 -7.11 13.28 -10.77
CA GLU A 127 -5.69 13.55 -10.89
C GLU A 127 -5.31 14.43 -9.70
N VAL A 128 -4.59 13.87 -8.73
CA VAL A 128 -4.16 14.65 -7.56
C VAL A 128 -2.91 15.42 -7.97
N ASP A 129 -3.11 16.49 -8.74
CA ASP A 129 -2.15 17.56 -8.94
C ASP A 129 -2.19 18.46 -7.71
N LYS A 130 -1.70 17.97 -6.56
CA LYS A 130 -1.40 18.92 -5.49
C LYS A 130 -0.24 19.78 -5.99
N LYS A 131 -0.54 21.05 -6.27
CA LYS A 131 0.40 22.11 -6.67
C LYS A 131 1.67 22.18 -5.79
N ASP A 132 1.62 21.62 -4.57
CA ASP A 132 2.70 21.60 -3.58
C ASP A 132 3.25 20.20 -3.25
N SER A 133 2.82 19.15 -3.96
CA SER A 133 3.35 17.79 -3.80
C SER A 133 4.47 17.58 -4.81
N MET A 134 5.70 17.35 -4.35
CA MET A 134 6.82 16.89 -5.19
C MET A 134 6.56 15.52 -5.84
N PHE A 135 5.46 14.86 -5.50
CA PHE A 135 5.16 13.48 -5.84
C PHE A 135 3.81 13.32 -6.53
N SER A 136 3.78 12.53 -7.61
CA SER A 136 2.56 12.17 -8.32
C SER A 136 1.65 11.33 -7.41
N ALA A 137 0.35 11.60 -7.44
CA ALA A 137 -0.62 10.91 -6.61
C ALA A 137 -1.87 10.49 -7.40
N LEU A 138 -2.50 9.40 -6.94
CA LEU A 138 -3.72 8.81 -7.48
C LEU A 138 -4.81 8.85 -6.42
N PHE A 139 -5.99 9.30 -6.81
CA PHE A 139 -7.23 9.00 -6.09
C PHE A 139 -8.17 8.21 -7.01
N GLY A 140 -8.50 7.00 -6.59
CA GLY A 140 -9.30 6.06 -7.37
C GLY A 140 -10.27 5.26 -6.53
N GLU A 141 -11.00 4.37 -7.19
CA GLU A 141 -11.97 3.46 -6.58
C GLU A 141 -11.89 2.11 -7.29
N TYR A 142 -11.90 1.00 -6.54
CA TYR A 142 -12.06 -0.32 -7.17
C TYR A 142 -13.44 -0.44 -7.81
N LYS A 143 -13.47 -0.99 -9.02
CA LYS A 143 -14.71 -1.31 -9.73
C LYS A 143 -15.51 -2.41 -9.02
N ASP A 144 -14.81 -3.40 -8.46
CA ASP A 144 -15.40 -4.44 -7.64
C ASP A 144 -15.15 -4.16 -6.15
N LYS A 145 -16.23 -4.03 -5.39
CA LYS A 145 -16.20 -3.81 -3.94
C LYS A 145 -15.68 -5.02 -3.15
N ASN A 146 -15.52 -6.18 -3.79
CA ASN A 146 -14.98 -7.38 -3.15
C ASN A 146 -13.48 -7.58 -3.40
N SER A 147 -12.80 -6.71 -4.14
CA SER A 147 -11.39 -6.91 -4.54
C SER A 147 -10.41 -7.11 -3.38
N ILE A 148 -10.73 -6.66 -2.17
CA ILE A 148 -9.88 -6.83 -0.97
C ILE A 148 -10.55 -7.64 0.14
N SER A 149 -11.72 -8.23 -0.11
CA SER A 149 -12.50 -8.94 0.93
C SER A 149 -11.72 -10.10 1.54
N ASN A 150 -10.94 -10.82 0.73
CA ASN A 150 -10.13 -11.94 1.20
C ASN A 150 -9.11 -11.50 2.24
N TYR A 151 -8.41 -10.38 1.99
CA TYR A 151 -7.45 -9.85 2.95
C TYR A 151 -8.11 -9.42 4.26
N ILE A 152 -9.26 -8.75 4.16
CA ILE A 152 -9.94 -8.20 5.34
C ILE A 152 -10.57 -9.28 6.21
N SER A 153 -10.92 -10.42 5.61
CA SER A 153 -11.42 -11.58 6.34
C SER A 153 -10.46 -12.09 7.43
N GLN A 154 -9.15 -11.85 7.29
CA GLN A 154 -8.13 -12.18 8.30
C GLN A 154 -8.34 -11.47 9.65
N PHE A 155 -9.16 -10.41 9.68
CA PHE A 155 -9.42 -9.61 10.88
C PHE A 155 -10.76 -9.94 11.54
N GLU A 156 -11.42 -11.04 11.13
CA GLU A 156 -12.78 -11.40 11.57
C GLU A 156 -13.81 -10.31 11.27
N ILE A 157 -13.51 -9.46 10.29
CA ILE A 157 -14.37 -8.41 9.80
C ILE A 157 -15.27 -9.04 8.74
N LYS A 158 -16.55 -9.25 9.08
CA LYS A 158 -17.58 -9.57 8.09
C LYS A 158 -18.07 -8.26 7.50
N GLU A 159 -17.54 -7.88 6.33
CA GLU A 159 -17.91 -6.62 5.70
C GLU A 159 -18.66 -6.80 4.38
N ASN A 160 -19.59 -5.87 4.16
CA ASN A 160 -20.19 -5.54 2.88
C ASN A 160 -19.69 -4.15 2.52
N PHE A 161 -18.47 -4.06 1.97
CA PHE A 161 -17.92 -2.80 1.46
C PHE A 161 -18.95 -2.16 0.52
N GLU A 162 -19.21 -0.87 0.71
CA GLU A 162 -20.02 -0.12 -0.25
C GLU A 162 -19.12 0.31 -1.40
N LYS A 163 -17.96 0.87 -1.05
CA LYS A 163 -16.93 1.33 -1.99
C LYS A 163 -15.55 1.16 -1.38
N ILE A 164 -14.59 0.89 -2.24
CA ILE A 164 -13.18 0.81 -1.85
C ILE A 164 -12.45 1.94 -2.56
N LYS A 165 -12.19 3.03 -1.84
CA LYS A 165 -11.36 4.12 -2.36
C LYS A 165 -9.89 3.79 -2.18
N ILE A 166 -9.07 4.26 -3.11
CA ILE A 166 -7.62 4.12 -3.10
C ILE A 166 -7.04 5.53 -3.15
N TYR A 167 -6.19 5.82 -2.17
CA TYR A 167 -5.20 6.87 -2.31
C TYR A 167 -3.83 6.23 -2.50
N SER A 168 -2.98 6.77 -3.36
CA SER A 168 -1.58 6.38 -3.45
C SER A 168 -0.70 7.52 -3.95
N GLN A 169 0.57 7.54 -3.52
CA GLN A 169 1.59 8.50 -3.93
C GLN A 169 2.84 7.77 -4.41
N ASN A 170 3.45 8.22 -5.50
CA ASN A 170 4.75 7.72 -5.97
C ASN A 170 5.88 8.65 -5.49
N ARG A 171 6.71 8.21 -4.54
CA ARG A 171 7.85 8.96 -4.02
C ARG A 171 9.17 8.48 -4.63
N GLY A 172 9.34 8.71 -5.94
CA GLY A 172 10.63 8.52 -6.62
C GLY A 172 11.17 7.09 -6.58
N GLY A 173 10.30 6.07 -6.69
CA GLY A 173 10.68 4.66 -6.62
C GLY A 173 10.31 3.97 -5.31
N THR A 174 10.01 4.74 -4.27
CA THR A 174 9.38 4.25 -3.04
C THR A 174 7.89 4.55 -3.09
N MET A 175 7.08 3.52 -3.19
CA MET A 175 5.64 3.65 -3.12
C MET A 175 5.16 3.21 -1.73
N GLY A 176 4.21 3.87 -1.10
CA GLY A 176 3.19 4.75 -1.63
C GLY A 176 1.91 4.30 -0.95
N GLU A 177 1.66 4.85 0.24
CA GLU A 177 0.52 4.56 1.11
C GLU A 177 -0.70 4.17 0.29
N ILE A 178 -1.11 2.91 0.34
CA ILE A 178 -2.42 2.51 -0.17
C ILE A 178 -3.39 2.69 0.96
N GLU A 179 -4.22 3.72 0.87
CA GLU A 179 -5.32 3.90 1.81
C GLU A 179 -6.62 3.33 1.24
N PHE A 180 -7.15 2.31 1.91
CA PHE A 180 -8.48 1.79 1.67
C PHE A 180 -9.49 2.49 2.58
N ILE A 181 -10.54 3.11 2.03
CA ILE A 181 -11.59 3.73 2.86
C ILE A 181 -12.95 3.21 2.42
N ASP A 182 -13.67 2.58 3.34
CA ASP A 182 -15.12 2.43 3.26
C ASP A 182 -15.79 3.38 4.25
N SER A 183 -16.59 4.31 3.73
CA SER A 183 -17.22 5.35 4.55
C SER A 183 -18.25 4.79 5.53
N LYS A 184 -18.77 3.58 5.29
CA LYS A 184 -19.76 2.93 6.13
C LYS A 184 -19.12 2.15 7.28
N SER A 185 -18.13 1.31 6.99
CA SER A 185 -17.41 0.53 8.01
C SER A 185 -16.30 1.32 8.70
N LYS A 186 -15.87 2.45 8.11
CA LYS A 186 -14.74 3.27 8.56
C LYS A 186 -13.44 2.44 8.68
N THR A 187 -13.34 1.37 7.89
CA THR A 187 -12.13 0.56 7.79
C THR A 187 -11.09 1.29 6.96
N LYS A 188 -9.88 1.37 7.51
CA LYS A 188 -8.68 1.96 6.91
C LYS A 188 -7.53 0.98 6.96
N ILE A 189 -6.95 0.66 5.81
CA ILE A 189 -5.71 -0.10 5.67
C ILE A 189 -4.71 0.81 4.98
N VAL A 190 -3.49 0.84 5.48
CA VAL A 190 -2.35 1.60 4.95
C VAL A 190 -1.12 0.70 4.94
N GLU A 191 -0.62 0.38 3.76
CA GLU A 191 0.66 -0.31 3.57
C GLU A 191 1.66 0.65 2.92
N THR A 192 2.87 0.71 3.46
CA THR A 192 3.93 1.61 3.00
C THR A 192 5.26 0.87 2.98
N CYS A 193 6.02 1.06 1.91
CA CYS A 193 7.45 0.84 1.86
C CYS A 193 8.16 2.20 1.64
N GLY A 194 9.22 2.48 2.38
CA GLY A 194 10.00 3.70 2.11
C GLY A 194 11.09 4.00 3.12
N TYR A 195 11.79 5.11 2.88
CA TYR A 195 12.70 5.71 3.84
C TYR A 195 11.92 6.56 4.84
N VAL A 196 12.30 6.51 6.12
CA VAL A 196 12.01 7.61 7.04
C VAL A 196 13.24 8.50 7.01
N TYR A 197 13.05 9.72 6.51
CA TYR A 197 14.00 10.81 6.68
C TYR A 197 14.05 11.22 8.16
#